data_AF-A0A1C5BU87-F1
#
_entry.id   AF-A0A1C5BU87-F1
#
_cell.length_a   1.000
_cell.length_b   1.000
_cell.length_c   1.000
_cell.angle_alpha   90.00
_cell.angle_beta   90.00
_cell.angle_gamma   90.00
#
_symmetry.space_group_name_H-M   'P 1'
#
loop_
_entity.id
_entity.type
_entity.pdbx_description
1 polymer ?
#
loop_
_entity_poly.entity_id
_entity_poly.type
_entity_poly.pdbx_seq_one_letter_code
_entity_poly.pdbx_strand_id
1 'polypeptide(L)'
;MTALLWISHRDLNLRRTVRDPLPIHDLAPILSAVIDFGTSGTGAPACDLVIAWTMLREESREAFRHTVGQDDGTWARARGWALWKFLLTLTQCSDPRDGRVAIHLDVIDTVLADHERFA
;
A
#
# COMPACT_ATOMS: atom_id res chain seq x y z
N MET A 1 -5.68 18.57 -23.55
CA MET A 1 -4.72 17.86 -22.68
C MET A 1 -5.21 17.95 -21.26
N THR A 2 -5.96 16.94 -20.79
CA THR A 2 -6.44 16.91 -19.41
C THR A 2 -5.30 16.40 -18.55
N ALA A 3 -4.68 17.30 -17.78
CA ALA A 3 -3.80 16.87 -16.70
C ALA A 3 -4.68 16.12 -15.69
N LEU A 4 -4.55 14.79 -15.63
CA LEU A 4 -5.05 14.01 -14.51
C LEU A 4 -4.26 14.47 -13.29
N LEU A 5 -4.87 15.34 -12.49
CA LEU A 5 -4.34 15.75 -11.20
C LEU A 5 -4.36 14.53 -10.28
N TRP A 6 -3.25 13.81 -10.21
CA TRP A 6 -3.13 12.66 -9.34
C TRP A 6 -2.88 13.14 -7.91
N ILE A 7 -3.91 13.03 -7.07
CA ILE A 7 -3.85 13.35 -5.64
C ILE A 7 -3.42 12.08 -4.90
N SER A 8 -2.19 12.10 -4.40
CA SER A 8 -1.53 10.99 -3.74
C SER A 8 -1.84 10.93 -2.25
N HIS A 9 -2.30 9.79 -1.75
CA HIS A 9 -2.40 9.52 -0.32
C HIS A 9 -1.13 8.84 0.23
N ARG A 10 -0.22 9.63 0.80
CA ARG A 10 1.13 9.15 1.23
C ARG A 10 1.15 8.22 2.44
N ASP A 11 0.01 7.98 3.08
CA ASP A 11 -0.08 7.10 4.26
C ASP A 11 -1.29 6.14 4.23
N LEU A 12 -1.48 5.43 3.12
CA LEU A 12 -2.53 4.41 3.00
C LEU A 12 -2.23 3.19 3.88
N ASN A 13 -2.99 3.03 4.97
CA ASN A 13 -3.07 1.83 5.79
C ASN A 13 -4.56 1.48 6.04
N LEU A 14 -4.98 0.20 5.96
CA LEU A 14 -6.41 -0.21 6.11
C LEU A 14 -7.05 0.15 7.46
N ARG A 15 -6.28 0.55 8.49
CA ARG A 15 -6.84 1.12 9.72
C ARG A 15 -7.66 2.41 9.49
N ARG A 16 -7.66 2.92 8.26
CA ARG A 16 -8.33 4.14 7.81
C ARG A 16 -9.41 3.90 6.74
N THR A 17 -9.94 2.68 6.66
CA THR A 17 -11.11 2.36 5.84
C THR A 17 -12.28 1.96 6.73
N VAL A 18 -13.45 2.59 6.55
CA VAL A 18 -14.68 2.19 7.25
C VAL A 18 -15.33 1.06 6.45
N ARG A 19 -15.55 -0.09 7.09
CA ARG A 19 -16.40 -1.16 6.55
C ARG A 19 -17.82 -0.94 7.06
N ASP A 20 -18.82 -1.13 6.19
CA ASP A 20 -20.22 -0.95 6.55
C ASP A 20 -20.62 -1.88 7.71
N PRO A 21 -21.19 -1.37 8.82
CA PRO A 21 -21.60 -2.19 9.96
C PRO A 21 -23.00 -2.81 9.84
N LEU A 22 -23.76 -2.51 8.77
CA LEU A 22 -25.16 -2.96 8.65
C LEU A 22 -25.30 -4.24 7.81
N PRO A 23 -26.04 -5.26 8.30
CA PRO A 23 -26.34 -6.46 7.52
C PRO A 23 -27.43 -6.13 6.51
N ILE A 24 -27.03 -5.58 5.36
CA ILE A 24 -27.87 -5.64 4.17
C ILE A 24 -27.63 -7.04 3.60
N HIS A 25 -28.64 -7.89 3.73
CA HIS A 25 -28.59 -9.31 3.36
C HIS A 25 -27.91 -9.56 1.99
N ASP A 26 -26.97 -10.52 1.96
CA ASP A 26 -26.36 -11.16 0.78
C ASP A 26 -25.34 -10.41 -0.10
N LEU A 27 -24.80 -9.25 0.31
CA LEU A 27 -23.68 -8.63 -0.42
C LEU A 27 -22.36 -8.72 0.35
N ALA A 28 -21.30 -9.14 -0.35
CA ALA A 28 -19.94 -9.14 0.18
C ALA A 28 -19.55 -7.72 0.69
N PRO A 29 -18.76 -7.60 1.77
CA PRO A 29 -18.41 -6.30 2.34
C PRO A 29 -17.68 -5.42 1.31
N ILE A 30 -18.19 -4.20 1.11
CA ILE A 30 -17.61 -3.20 0.21
C ILE A 30 -16.83 -2.12 0.99
N LEU A 31 -15.89 -1.46 0.31
CA LEU A 31 -15.21 -0.28 0.84
C LEU A 31 -16.17 0.92 0.82
N SER A 32 -16.61 1.39 1.99
CA SER A 32 -17.60 2.48 2.08
C SER A 32 -16.98 3.88 2.19
N ALA A 33 -15.77 4.00 2.74
CA ALA A 33 -15.08 5.30 2.87
C ALA A 33 -13.56 5.18 2.93
N VAL A 34 -12.88 6.22 2.42
CA VAL A 34 -11.44 6.50 2.59
C VAL A 34 -11.31 7.78 3.39
N ILE A 35 -10.49 7.80 4.44
CA ILE A 35 -10.27 8.96 5.31
C ILE A 35 -8.77 9.28 5.44
N ASP A 36 -8.46 10.39 6.12
CA ASP A 36 -7.10 10.89 6.40
C ASP A 36 -6.31 11.38 5.18
N PHE A 37 -6.97 12.22 4.39
CA PHE A 37 -6.36 12.93 3.26
C PHE A 37 -5.34 14.01 3.68
N GLY A 38 -4.91 14.08 4.95
CA GLY A 38 -4.02 15.13 5.46
C GLY A 38 -2.62 15.16 4.82
N THR A 39 -2.21 14.05 4.19
CA THR A 39 -0.95 13.94 3.43
C THR A 39 -1.15 13.97 1.91
N SER A 40 -2.35 14.37 1.47
CA SER A 40 -2.70 14.40 0.06
C SER A 40 -1.97 15.49 -0.70
N GLY A 41 -1.46 15.16 -1.87
CA GLY A 41 -0.79 16.15 -2.71
C GLY A 41 -0.58 15.67 -4.13
N THR A 42 -0.18 16.59 -5.02
CA THR A 42 0.21 16.24 -6.38
C THR A 42 1.54 15.49 -6.37
N GLY A 43 1.66 14.44 -7.16
CA GLY A 43 2.86 13.61 -7.14
C GLY A 43 2.84 12.42 -8.09
N ALA A 44 3.82 11.53 -7.94
CA ALA A 44 3.96 10.34 -8.76
C ALA A 44 3.10 9.19 -8.22
N PRO A 45 2.39 8.43 -9.09
CA PRO A 45 1.42 7.41 -8.71
C PRO A 45 1.91 6.33 -7.73
N ALA A 46 3.23 6.14 -7.70
CA ALA A 46 3.90 5.07 -7.00
C ALA A 46 3.66 5.03 -5.48
N CYS A 47 3.51 6.18 -4.82
CA CYS A 47 3.40 6.19 -3.35
C CYS A 47 2.06 5.68 -2.80
N ASP A 48 1.00 5.67 -3.59
CA ASP A 48 -0.30 5.12 -3.17
C ASP A 48 -0.36 3.59 -3.37
N LEU A 49 0.58 3.04 -4.14
CA LEU A 49 0.66 1.60 -4.42
C LEU A 49 1.32 0.81 -3.29
N VAL A 50 1.89 1.48 -2.29
CA VAL A 50 2.52 0.82 -1.13
C VAL A 50 1.56 -0.14 -0.42
N ILE A 51 0.25 0.13 -0.48
CA ILE A 51 -0.80 -0.75 0.05
C ILE A 51 -0.73 -2.19 -0.48
N ALA A 52 -0.18 -2.38 -1.67
CA ALA A 52 -0.01 -3.69 -2.29
C ALA A 52 0.81 -4.66 -1.43
N TRP A 53 1.80 -4.16 -0.67
CA TRP A 53 2.66 -4.99 0.19
C TRP A 53 2.27 -4.97 1.66
N THR A 54 1.48 -3.99 2.09
CA THR A 54 1.13 -3.83 3.51
C THR A 54 -0.22 -4.44 3.87
N MET A 55 -1.10 -4.62 2.88
CA MET A 55 -2.50 -5.00 3.10
C MET A 55 -2.98 -6.12 2.18
N LEU A 56 -2.39 -6.26 1.00
CA LEU A 56 -2.78 -7.26 0.01
C LEU A 56 -1.80 -8.42 -0.01
N ARG A 57 -2.32 -9.61 -0.28
CA ARG A 57 -1.56 -10.87 -0.39
C ARG A 57 -1.95 -11.60 -1.65
N GLU A 58 -0.97 -12.27 -2.27
CA GLU A 58 -1.19 -13.25 -3.35
C GLU A 58 -2.19 -12.73 -4.42
N GLU A 59 -3.29 -13.45 -4.63
CA GLU A 59 -4.31 -13.17 -5.64
C GLU A 59 -4.90 -11.76 -5.52
N SER A 60 -5.12 -11.26 -4.30
CA SER A 60 -5.65 -9.90 -4.09
C SER A 60 -4.67 -8.81 -4.56
N ARG A 61 -3.36 -9.07 -4.45
CA ARG A 61 -2.32 -8.17 -4.93
C ARG A 61 -2.26 -8.18 -6.46
N GLU A 62 -2.40 -9.35 -7.08
CA GLU A 62 -2.44 -9.49 -8.54
C GLU A 62 -3.67 -8.81 -9.13
N ALA A 63 -4.85 -9.04 -8.54
CA ALA A 63 -6.09 -8.38 -8.93
C ALA A 63 -6.01 -6.85 -8.81
N PHE A 64 -5.42 -6.36 -7.71
CA PHE A 64 -5.18 -4.93 -7.52
C PHE A 64 -4.23 -4.38 -8.57
N ARG A 65 -3.10 -5.05 -8.82
CA ARG A 65 -2.11 -4.63 -9.82
C ARG A 65 -2.71 -4.54 -11.23
N HIS A 66 -3.50 -5.55 -11.62
CA HIS A 66 -4.22 -5.57 -12.89
C HIS A 66 -5.24 -4.42 -12.98
N THR A 67 -6.05 -4.22 -11.93
CA THR A 67 -7.11 -3.20 -11.92
C THR A 67 -6.57 -1.78 -11.95
N VAL A 68 -5.47 -1.53 -11.24
CA VAL A 68 -4.82 -0.21 -11.16
C VAL A 68 -4.14 0.17 -12.49
N GLY A 69 -3.67 -0.81 -13.26
CA GLY A 69 -3.22 -0.60 -14.65
C GLY A 69 -2.01 0.34 -14.81
N GLN A 70 -1.19 0.51 -13.77
CA GLN A 70 0.03 1.31 -13.82
C GLN A 70 1.17 0.51 -14.48
N ASP A 71 2.09 1.23 -15.14
CA ASP A 71 3.23 0.64 -15.84
C ASP A 71 4.27 0.03 -14.89
N ASP A 72 5.12 -0.85 -15.42
CA ASP A 72 6.16 -1.56 -14.69
C ASP A 72 7.16 -0.62 -13.99
N GLY A 73 7.47 0.53 -14.61
CA GLY A 73 8.32 1.56 -14.02
C GLY A 73 7.69 2.23 -12.79
N THR A 74 6.37 2.43 -12.81
CA THR A 74 5.59 2.91 -11.68
C THR A 74 5.58 1.88 -10.54
N TRP A 75 5.43 0.59 -10.85
CA TRP A 75 5.56 -0.49 -9.86
C TRP A 75 6.96 -0.60 -9.28
N ALA A 76 8.01 -0.42 -10.09
CA ALA A 76 9.39 -0.39 -9.61
C ALA A 76 9.62 0.77 -8.62
N ARG A 77 9.12 1.98 -8.94
CA ARG A 77 9.16 3.11 -8.00
C ARG A 77 8.36 2.84 -6.73
N ALA A 78 7.20 2.18 -6.83
CA ALA A 78 6.37 1.85 -5.68
C ALA A 78 7.07 0.88 -4.72
N ARG A 79 7.81 -0.11 -5.23
CA ARG A 79 8.68 -0.96 -4.42
C ARG A 79 9.74 -0.15 -3.68
N GLY A 80 10.38 0.81 -4.37
CA GLY A 80 11.32 1.74 -3.75
C GLY A 80 10.70 2.55 -2.60
N TRP A 81 9.47 3.05 -2.79
CA TRP A 81 8.73 3.74 -1.73
C TRP A 81 8.44 2.85 -0.52
N ALA A 82 8.00 1.61 -0.76
CA ALA A 82 7.75 0.65 0.31
C ALA A 82 9.04 0.35 1.07
N LEU A 83 10.11 -0.02 0.36
CA LEU A 83 11.41 -0.35 0.95
C LEU A 83 11.95 0.81 1.82
N TRP A 84 11.94 2.04 1.29
CA TRP A 84 12.34 3.22 2.05
C TRP A 84 11.51 3.42 3.31
N LYS A 85 10.18 3.33 3.22
CA LYS A 85 9.27 3.54 4.36
C LYS A 85 9.55 2.52 5.47
N PHE A 86 9.69 1.24 5.11
CA PHE A 86 9.84 0.17 6.09
C PHE A 86 11.23 0.10 6.73
N LEU A 87 12.28 0.44 5.98
CA LEU A 87 13.61 0.63 6.54
C LEU A 87 13.62 1.81 7.53
N LEU A 88 13.00 2.94 7.18
CA LEU A 88 12.90 4.09 8.08
C LEU A 88 12.14 3.73 9.36
N THR A 89 11.02 3.02 9.28
CA THR A 89 10.25 2.62 10.48
C THR A 89 11.01 1.61 11.34
N LEU A 90 11.84 0.74 10.75
CA LEU A 90 12.73 -0.14 11.52
C LEU A 90 13.75 0.65 12.35
N THR A 91 14.31 1.75 11.82
CA THR A 91 15.24 2.59 12.60
C THR A 91 14.60 3.27 13.80
N GLN A 92 13.26 3.36 13.83
CA GLN A 92 12.50 3.90 14.95
C GLN A 92 12.15 2.84 16.01
N CYS A 93 12.48 1.57 15.77
CA CYS A 93 12.31 0.48 16.73
C CYS A 93 13.56 0.35 17.60
N SER A 94 13.53 0.94 18.80
CA SER A 94 14.67 0.92 19.72
C SER A 94 14.85 -0.42 20.47
N ASP A 95 13.77 -1.20 20.64
CA ASP A 95 13.82 -2.55 21.23
C ASP A 95 13.67 -3.60 20.12
N PRO A 96 14.63 -4.52 19.94
CA PRO A 96 14.52 -5.63 18.99
C PRO A 96 13.32 -6.54 19.23
N ARG A 97 12.73 -6.52 20.43
CA ARG A 97 11.52 -7.30 20.78
C ARG A 97 10.21 -6.57 20.45
N ASP A 98 10.28 -5.36 19.90
CA ASP A 98 9.10 -4.66 19.41
C ASP A 98 8.44 -5.49 18.30
N GLY A 99 7.17 -5.89 18.50
CA GLY A 99 6.42 -6.69 17.54
C GLY A 99 6.29 -6.05 16.15
N ARG A 100 6.51 -4.73 16.03
CA ARG A 100 6.57 -4.03 14.74
C ARG A 100 7.79 -4.42 13.92
N VAL A 101 8.91 -4.81 14.54
CA VAL A 101 10.13 -5.23 13.83
C VAL A 101 9.84 -6.40 12.91
N ALA A 102 9.18 -7.45 13.41
CA ALA A 102 8.81 -8.61 12.61
C ALA A 102 7.88 -8.25 11.44
N ILE A 103 6.91 -7.37 11.68
CA ILE A 103 5.98 -6.90 10.64
C ILE A 103 6.73 -6.11 9.56
N HIS A 104 7.65 -5.23 9.94
CA HIS A 104 8.41 -4.42 8.99
C HIS A 104 9.37 -5.27 8.15
N LEU A 105 10.01 -6.28 8.76
CA LEU A 105 10.87 -7.22 8.05
C LEU A 105 10.07 -8.08 7.05
N ASP A 106 8.90 -8.61 7.44
CA ASP A 106 8.01 -9.37 6.54
C ASP A 106 7.61 -8.56 5.29
N VAL A 107 7.30 -7.27 5.46
CA VAL A 107 6.99 -6.40 4.33
C VAL A 107 8.22 -6.16 3.45
N ILE A 108 9.40 -5.97 4.03
CA ILE A 108 10.66 -5.82 3.26
C ILE A 108 10.93 -7.07 2.43
N ASP A 109 10.87 -8.26 3.04
CA ASP A 109 11.09 -9.53 2.35
C ASP A 109 10.07 -9.72 1.23
N THR A 110 8.81 -9.36 1.46
CA THR A 110 7.76 -9.41 0.44
C THR A 110 8.04 -8.45 -0.73
N VAL A 111 8.54 -7.24 -0.47
CA VAL A 111 8.91 -6.27 -1.50
C VAL A 111 10.10 -6.75 -2.32
N LEU A 112 11.11 -7.35 -1.68
CA LEU A 112 12.28 -7.91 -2.34
C LEU A 112 11.90 -9.10 -3.23
N ALA A 113 11.07 -10.02 -2.74
CA ALA A 113 10.55 -11.13 -3.54
C ALA A 113 9.70 -10.64 -4.73
N ASP A 114 8.87 -9.60 -4.56
CA ASP A 114 8.15 -8.98 -5.70
C ASP A 114 9.14 -8.33 -6.68
N HIS A 115 10.23 -7.72 -6.22
CA HIS A 115 11.25 -7.18 -7.12
C HIS A 115 11.86 -8.28 -7.98
N GLU A 116 12.31 -9.39 -7.38
CA GLU A 116 12.93 -10.51 -8.08
C GLU A 116 12.02 -11.13 -9.14
N ARG A 117 10.70 -11.16 -8.87
CA ARG A 117 9.70 -11.67 -9.83
C ARG A 117 9.55 -10.80 -11.08
N PHE A 118 9.85 -9.50 -11.00
CA PHE A 118 9.61 -8.51 -12.05
C PHE A 118 10.89 -7.75 -12.45
N ALA A 119 12.07 -8.27 -12.10
CA ALA A 119 13.38 -7.71 -12.44
C ALA A 119 13.85 -8.14 -13.83
#